data_AF-A0AAV6CRV2-F1
#
_entry.id   AF-A0AAV6CRV2-F1
#
_cell.length_a   1.000
_cell.length_b   1.000
_cell.length_c   1.000
_cell.angle_alpha   90.00
_cell.angle_beta   90.00
_cell.angle_gamma   90.00
#
_symmetry.space_group_name_H-M   'P 1'
#
loop_
_entity.id
_entity.type
_entity.pdbx_description
1 polymer ?
#
loop_
_entity_poly.entity_id
_entity_poly.type
_entity_poly.pdbx_seq_one_letter_code
_entity_poly.pdbx_strand_id
1 'polypeptide(L)'
;MKIIGMDVGSTTVKAVVVEDGQATWQDYQRHNTRQAEKVHEFLERVEAEAGVVAGRDRIFFTGSGAGFIAPLCGGKLIQEVVAVAASVDRLHPDVRFVSEIGGEDMKTIFFTATGSGKSKQVFMQSACSGGTGTFVEKTARKLQIPTERLAQMPYEGLSLHKVSSKCGIFAETDANTLVKTGVPVEEIIASLFEAVVYQNLATLTKGNTPMPEVLLLGGPNLFFTGLQEAWRHHLMKLWTQRKIALPEGRDPASLIIVPAEALYYACLGCVEIGKDEAEGVSVYLGRDKLRWWIDEGQHEQKAKAGGRALISGGDDLKAFSTQWDTWRAAATPAPESKATGPVLVGCDFGSTTAKAVVLSTQQELLFSCYALSKGNPIEDAQALFRQVREAGFEDIGGLALTGYGKDLLKDVLGADMGIVETVAHATAALRFFPDADVICDVGGTDVKIMILRQGTVADFRLNSQCSSGNGAFLQGVADRYSVPLEQYAERAFEAKAMPQLAMGCGVFLQSDIVNQQRKGWSAEEIMAALAAVLPINV
;
A
#
# COMPACT_ATOMS: atom_id res chain seq x y z
N MET A 1 -35.35 -20.29 -3.28
CA MET A 1 -34.04 -20.58 -3.94
C MET A 1 -33.12 -19.44 -3.56
N LYS A 2 -31.90 -19.75 -3.11
CA LYS A 2 -30.95 -18.72 -2.66
C LYS A 2 -30.05 -18.28 -3.81
N ILE A 3 -29.73 -16.99 -3.84
CA ILE A 3 -28.76 -16.42 -4.79
C ILE A 3 -27.65 -15.76 -3.98
N ILE A 4 -26.42 -16.17 -4.26
CA ILE A 4 -25.21 -15.63 -3.66
C ILE A 4 -24.59 -14.65 -4.65
N GLY A 5 -24.33 -13.41 -4.20
CA GLY A 5 -23.46 -12.48 -4.88
C GLY A 5 -22.13 -12.41 -4.14
N MET A 6 -21.02 -12.67 -4.81
CA MET A 6 -19.68 -12.64 -4.21
C MET A 6 -18.74 -11.72 -4.97
N ASP A 7 -18.14 -10.77 -4.26
CA ASP A 7 -17.12 -9.86 -4.77
C ASP A 7 -15.74 -10.27 -4.24
N VAL A 8 -14.90 -10.79 -5.12
CA VAL A 8 -13.50 -11.13 -4.83
C VAL A 8 -12.62 -9.96 -5.29
N GLY A 9 -12.48 -8.97 -4.42
CA GLY A 9 -11.66 -7.79 -4.64
C GLY A 9 -10.16 -8.06 -4.54
N SER A 10 -9.34 -7.01 -4.71
CA SER A 10 -7.87 -7.13 -4.60
C SER A 10 -7.34 -7.11 -3.16
N THR A 11 -8.17 -6.71 -2.20
CA THR A 11 -7.84 -6.68 -0.77
C THR A 11 -8.80 -7.49 0.10
N THR A 12 -10.03 -7.71 -0.37
CA THR A 12 -11.16 -8.22 0.42
C THR A 12 -12.02 -9.18 -0.38
N VAL A 13 -12.71 -10.07 0.33
CA VAL A 13 -13.83 -10.87 -0.19
C VAL A 13 -15.08 -10.38 0.53
N LYS A 14 -16.14 -10.13 -0.24
CA LYS A 14 -17.49 -9.89 0.28
C LYS A 14 -18.44 -10.90 -0.31
N ALA A 15 -19.46 -11.28 0.43
CA ALA A 15 -20.60 -11.95 -0.16
C ALA A 15 -21.90 -11.57 0.53
N VAL A 16 -22.99 -11.69 -0.23
CA VAL A 16 -24.37 -11.54 0.23
C VAL A 16 -25.17 -12.74 -0.25
N VAL A 17 -25.97 -13.34 0.62
CA VAL A 17 -26.97 -14.35 0.27
C VAL A 17 -28.34 -13.69 0.33
N VAL A 18 -29.10 -13.83 -0.75
CA VAL A 18 -30.48 -13.35 -0.86
C VAL A 18 -31.44 -14.52 -1.03
N GLU A 19 -32.48 -14.52 -0.21
CA GLU A 19 -33.62 -15.43 -0.28
C GLU A 19 -34.91 -14.60 -0.32
N ASP A 20 -35.81 -14.92 -1.24
CA ASP A 20 -37.11 -14.22 -1.43
C ASP A 20 -37.00 -12.69 -1.51
N GLY A 21 -35.90 -12.21 -2.12
CA GLY A 21 -35.63 -10.79 -2.33
C GLY A 21 -35.04 -10.05 -1.13
N GLN A 22 -34.79 -10.73 0.00
CA GLN A 22 -34.17 -10.16 1.20
C GLN A 22 -32.76 -10.72 1.42
N ALA A 23 -31.83 -9.87 1.85
CA ALA A 23 -30.50 -10.32 2.26
C ALA A 23 -30.59 -11.05 3.61
N THR A 24 -30.28 -12.34 3.62
CA THR A 24 -30.35 -13.20 4.82
C THR A 24 -28.99 -13.44 5.45
N TRP A 25 -27.91 -13.18 4.71
CA TRP A 25 -26.53 -13.32 5.19
C TRP A 25 -25.63 -12.35 4.41
N GLN A 26 -24.66 -11.75 5.08
CA GLN A 26 -23.61 -10.97 4.44
C GLN A 26 -22.35 -10.96 5.29
N ASP A 27 -21.19 -10.91 4.64
CA ASP A 27 -19.93 -10.68 5.33
C ASP A 27 -18.88 -10.01 4.43
N TYR A 28 -17.93 -9.32 5.06
CA TYR A 28 -16.82 -8.59 4.46
C TYR A 28 -15.54 -8.90 5.24
N GLN A 29 -14.55 -9.49 4.58
CA GLN A 29 -13.26 -9.78 5.21
C GLN A 29 -12.07 -9.51 4.30
N ARG A 30 -10.94 -9.12 4.90
CA ARG A 30 -9.66 -9.08 4.20
C ARG A 30 -9.21 -10.52 3.90
N HIS A 31 -8.79 -10.77 2.66
CA HIS A 31 -8.29 -12.09 2.28
C HIS A 31 -6.80 -12.28 2.57
N ASN A 32 -6.07 -11.23 2.96
CA ASN A 32 -4.64 -11.27 3.29
C ASN A 32 -3.84 -12.08 2.27
N THR A 33 -4.03 -11.71 0.99
CA THR A 33 -3.39 -12.32 -0.18
C THR A 33 -3.68 -13.80 -0.44
N ARG A 34 -4.67 -14.37 0.25
CA ARG A 34 -5.17 -15.76 0.10
C ARG A 34 -6.60 -15.77 -0.43
N GLN A 35 -6.77 -15.32 -1.68
CA GLN A 35 -8.11 -15.11 -2.27
C GLN A 35 -8.91 -16.41 -2.37
N ALA A 36 -8.30 -17.49 -2.88
CA ALA A 36 -8.97 -18.77 -3.06
C ALA A 36 -9.39 -19.38 -1.71
N GLU A 37 -8.50 -19.35 -0.72
CA GLU A 37 -8.74 -19.85 0.63
C GLU A 37 -9.83 -19.04 1.34
N LYS A 38 -9.80 -17.71 1.21
CA LYS A 38 -10.83 -16.86 1.81
C LYS A 38 -12.19 -17.06 1.14
N VAL A 39 -12.24 -17.26 -0.18
CA VAL A 39 -13.49 -17.64 -0.86
C VAL A 39 -13.97 -19.00 -0.38
N HIS A 40 -13.08 -19.97 -0.22
CA HIS A 40 -13.44 -21.28 0.31
C HIS A 40 -14.03 -21.19 1.73
N GLU A 41 -13.43 -20.39 2.62
CA GLU A 41 -13.96 -20.12 3.96
C GLU A 41 -15.34 -19.46 3.92
N PHE A 42 -15.53 -18.48 3.01
CA PHE A 42 -16.85 -17.87 2.80
C PHE A 42 -17.89 -18.88 2.35
N LEU A 43 -17.54 -19.77 1.41
CA LEU A 43 -18.41 -20.84 0.93
C LEU A 43 -18.79 -21.82 2.04
N GLU A 44 -17.84 -22.23 2.88
CA GLU A 44 -18.13 -23.05 4.07
C GLU A 44 -19.16 -22.39 4.99
N ARG A 45 -19.04 -21.08 5.19
CA ARG A 45 -19.94 -20.34 6.06
C ARG A 45 -21.30 -20.09 5.43
N VAL A 46 -21.42 -19.79 4.14
CA VAL A 46 -22.74 -19.68 3.51
C VAL A 46 -23.46 -21.03 3.44
N GLU A 47 -22.75 -22.16 3.32
CA GLU A 47 -23.33 -23.49 3.46
C GLU A 47 -23.86 -23.72 4.89
N ALA A 48 -23.04 -23.45 5.90
CA ALA A 48 -23.36 -23.75 7.30
C ALA A 48 -24.35 -22.76 7.95
N GLU A 49 -24.16 -21.45 7.73
CA GLU A 49 -24.90 -20.37 8.40
C GLU A 49 -26.13 -19.95 7.59
N ALA A 50 -26.03 -19.93 6.25
CA ALA A 50 -27.11 -19.48 5.37
C ALA A 50 -27.86 -20.65 4.70
N GLY A 51 -27.46 -21.91 4.91
CA GLY A 51 -28.17 -23.08 4.36
C GLY A 51 -28.19 -23.12 2.83
N VAL A 52 -27.13 -22.62 2.19
CA VAL A 52 -26.90 -22.73 0.75
C VAL A 52 -26.62 -24.19 0.39
N VAL A 53 -27.23 -24.69 -0.69
CA VAL A 53 -27.13 -26.08 -1.13
C VAL A 53 -26.58 -26.14 -2.56
N ALA A 54 -25.47 -26.88 -2.72
CA ALA A 54 -24.89 -27.18 -4.02
C ALA A 54 -25.88 -27.95 -4.92
N GLY A 55 -25.89 -27.63 -6.21
CA GLY A 55 -26.81 -28.18 -7.21
C GLY A 55 -28.22 -27.60 -7.17
N ARG A 56 -28.57 -26.78 -6.16
CA ARG A 56 -29.88 -26.12 -6.03
C ARG A 56 -29.76 -24.60 -6.15
N ASP A 57 -28.90 -24.01 -5.34
CA ASP A 57 -28.78 -22.56 -5.22
C ASP A 57 -27.79 -22.01 -6.25
N ARG A 58 -27.81 -20.68 -6.46
CA ARG A 58 -27.04 -20.02 -7.53
C ARG A 58 -26.00 -19.09 -6.94
N ILE A 59 -24.87 -18.94 -7.63
CA ILE A 59 -23.76 -18.10 -7.19
C ILE A 59 -23.21 -17.28 -8.35
N PHE A 60 -23.05 -15.98 -8.13
CA PHE A 60 -22.52 -15.05 -9.12
C PHE A 60 -21.34 -14.30 -8.52
N PHE A 61 -20.29 -14.18 -9.31
CA PHE A 61 -19.06 -13.57 -8.87
C PHE A 61 -18.79 -12.26 -9.58
N THR A 62 -18.11 -11.36 -8.90
CA THR A 62 -17.50 -10.15 -9.44
C THR A 62 -16.16 -9.90 -8.75
N GLY A 63 -15.48 -8.85 -9.15
CA GLY A 63 -14.24 -8.43 -8.52
C GLY A 63 -13.03 -8.97 -9.24
N SER A 64 -11.92 -8.28 -9.03
CA SER A 64 -10.69 -8.47 -9.79
C SER A 64 -10.02 -9.85 -9.60
N GLY A 65 -10.30 -10.55 -8.50
CA GLY A 65 -9.78 -11.89 -8.19
C GLY A 65 -10.73 -13.04 -8.57
N ALA A 66 -11.94 -12.75 -9.03
CA ALA A 66 -12.95 -13.79 -9.25
C ALA A 66 -12.77 -14.61 -10.52
N GLY A 67 -12.03 -14.12 -11.52
CA GLY A 67 -12.03 -14.70 -12.87
C GLY A 67 -11.62 -16.18 -12.92
N PHE A 68 -10.64 -16.57 -12.11
CA PHE A 68 -10.21 -17.97 -12.01
C PHE A 68 -11.01 -18.77 -10.97
N ILE A 69 -11.51 -18.12 -9.91
CA ILE A 69 -12.19 -18.78 -8.79
C ILE A 69 -13.64 -19.13 -9.14
N ALA A 70 -14.35 -18.25 -9.85
CA ALA A 70 -15.78 -18.41 -10.14
C ALA A 70 -16.09 -19.75 -10.85
N PRO A 71 -15.35 -20.15 -11.92
CA PRO A 71 -15.60 -21.43 -12.59
C PRO A 71 -15.40 -22.66 -11.69
N LEU A 72 -14.51 -22.59 -10.70
CA LEU A 72 -14.28 -23.70 -9.75
C LEU A 72 -15.50 -23.99 -8.89
N CYS A 73 -16.36 -22.98 -8.66
CA CYS A 73 -17.56 -23.08 -7.83
C CYS A 73 -18.85 -23.21 -8.66
N GLY A 74 -18.76 -23.29 -9.99
CA GLY A 74 -19.92 -23.23 -10.90
C GLY A 74 -20.50 -21.82 -11.12
N GLY A 75 -19.81 -20.79 -10.64
CA GLY A 75 -20.26 -19.40 -10.72
C GLY A 75 -19.89 -18.70 -12.03
N LYS A 76 -20.77 -17.79 -12.45
CA LYS A 76 -20.60 -16.88 -13.58
C LYS A 76 -19.95 -15.59 -13.10
N LEU A 77 -18.96 -15.11 -13.86
CA LEU A 77 -18.35 -13.81 -13.63
C LEU A 77 -19.21 -12.70 -14.25
N ILE A 78 -19.53 -11.70 -13.44
CA ILE A 78 -20.19 -10.45 -13.80
C ILE A 78 -19.16 -9.33 -13.68
N GLN A 79 -19.17 -8.40 -14.62
CA GLN A 79 -18.32 -7.21 -14.55
C GLN A 79 -18.75 -6.31 -13.39
N GLU A 80 -17.80 -5.92 -12.54
CA GLU A 80 -18.07 -5.20 -11.29
C GLU A 80 -18.84 -3.90 -11.49
N VAL A 81 -18.45 -3.11 -12.49
CA VAL A 81 -19.14 -1.86 -12.83
C VAL A 81 -20.59 -2.08 -13.30
N VAL A 82 -20.86 -3.23 -13.92
CA VAL A 82 -22.22 -3.62 -14.35
C VAL A 82 -23.04 -4.06 -13.14
N ALA A 83 -22.45 -4.85 -12.25
CA ALA A 83 -23.07 -5.25 -10.99
C ALA A 83 -23.44 -4.02 -10.14
N VAL A 84 -22.47 -3.15 -9.87
CA VAL A 84 -22.69 -1.92 -9.10
C VAL A 84 -23.78 -1.07 -9.75
N ALA A 85 -23.73 -0.84 -11.07
CA ALA A 85 -24.77 -0.09 -11.75
C ALA A 85 -26.17 -0.71 -11.63
N ALA A 86 -26.29 -2.04 -11.67
CA ALA A 86 -27.57 -2.73 -11.49
C ALA A 86 -28.14 -2.54 -10.08
N SER A 87 -27.29 -2.65 -9.04
CA SER A 87 -27.71 -2.39 -7.66
C SER A 87 -28.12 -0.93 -7.44
N VAL A 88 -27.40 0.03 -8.03
CA VAL A 88 -27.71 1.46 -7.92
C VAL A 88 -29.03 1.80 -8.61
N ASP A 89 -29.27 1.30 -9.83
CA ASP A 89 -30.55 1.57 -10.53
C ASP A 89 -31.76 1.06 -9.73
N ARG A 90 -31.63 -0.08 -9.06
CA ARG A 90 -32.69 -0.66 -8.23
C ARG A 90 -32.90 0.12 -6.92
N LEU A 91 -31.82 0.39 -6.19
CA LEU A 91 -31.90 0.91 -4.82
C LEU A 91 -31.98 2.44 -4.79
N HIS A 92 -31.45 3.11 -5.80
CA HIS A 92 -31.36 4.58 -5.89
C HIS A 92 -31.69 5.08 -7.30
N PRO A 93 -32.96 5.00 -7.72
CA PRO A 93 -33.39 5.37 -9.06
C PRO A 93 -33.17 6.85 -9.40
N ASP A 94 -32.90 7.71 -8.42
CA ASP A 94 -32.62 9.14 -8.64
C ASP A 94 -31.12 9.47 -8.75
N VAL A 95 -30.23 8.52 -8.40
CA VAL A 95 -28.78 8.75 -8.44
C VAL A 95 -28.30 9.03 -9.87
N ARG A 96 -27.43 10.03 -10.00
CA ARG A 96 -26.85 10.50 -11.26
C ARG A 96 -25.34 10.33 -11.34
N PHE A 97 -24.67 10.21 -10.20
CA PHE A 97 -23.24 9.99 -10.15
C PHE A 97 -22.88 9.06 -9.00
N VAL A 98 -22.06 8.06 -9.30
CA VAL A 98 -21.46 7.16 -8.31
C VAL A 98 -19.96 7.37 -8.33
N SER A 99 -19.36 7.50 -7.15
CA SER A 99 -17.92 7.31 -6.98
C SER A 99 -17.69 6.14 -6.03
N GLU A 100 -17.07 5.09 -6.55
CA GLU A 100 -16.64 3.94 -5.77
C GLU A 100 -15.13 3.96 -5.64
N ILE A 101 -14.63 3.98 -4.40
CA ILE A 101 -13.19 3.88 -4.14
C ILE A 101 -12.93 2.53 -3.50
N GLY A 102 -12.11 1.70 -4.15
CA GLY A 102 -11.66 0.42 -3.65
C GLY A 102 -10.32 0.51 -2.93
N GLY A 103 -9.75 -0.67 -2.65
CA GLY A 103 -8.39 -0.78 -2.11
C GLY A 103 -7.34 -0.30 -3.10
N GLU A 104 -7.45 -0.68 -4.38
CA GLU A 104 -6.42 -0.43 -5.40
C GLU A 104 -6.95 0.17 -6.70
N ASP A 105 -8.27 0.29 -6.82
CA ASP A 105 -8.92 0.91 -7.97
C ASP A 105 -9.97 1.93 -7.50
N MET A 106 -10.41 2.72 -8.46
CA MET A 106 -11.44 3.72 -8.30
C MET A 106 -12.30 3.74 -9.56
N LYS A 107 -13.60 3.95 -9.37
CA LYS A 107 -14.61 3.85 -10.41
C LYS A 107 -15.60 4.98 -10.27
N THR A 108 -15.99 5.55 -11.40
CA THR A 108 -17.13 6.47 -11.46
C THR A 108 -18.15 5.98 -12.47
N ILE A 109 -19.42 6.18 -12.13
CA ILE A 109 -20.54 5.84 -13.00
C ILE A 109 -21.45 7.06 -13.11
N PHE A 110 -21.65 7.54 -14.33
CA PHE A 110 -22.59 8.60 -14.64
C PHE A 110 -23.87 7.99 -15.19
N PHE A 111 -25.01 8.39 -14.62
CA PHE A 111 -26.33 7.99 -15.06
C PHE A 111 -27.02 9.19 -15.71
N THR A 112 -27.28 9.09 -17.01
CA THR A 112 -27.97 10.14 -17.77
C THR A 112 -29.32 9.62 -18.21
N ALA A 113 -30.40 10.34 -17.88
CA ALA A 113 -31.74 10.00 -18.34
C ALA A 113 -31.81 10.04 -19.87
N THR A 114 -32.47 9.04 -20.44
CA THR A 114 -32.75 8.90 -21.87
C THR A 114 -34.24 8.60 -22.04
N GLY A 115 -34.79 8.77 -23.24
CA GLY A 115 -36.22 8.54 -23.48
C GLY A 115 -36.73 7.11 -23.20
N SER A 116 -35.83 6.13 -23.03
CA SER A 116 -36.14 4.72 -22.78
C SER A 116 -35.52 4.15 -21.49
N GLY A 117 -34.87 4.97 -20.65
CA GLY A 117 -34.18 4.51 -19.45
C GLY A 117 -33.00 5.41 -19.07
N LYS A 118 -31.91 4.83 -18.56
CA LYS A 118 -30.67 5.56 -18.23
C LYS A 118 -29.49 5.05 -19.05
N SER A 119 -28.76 5.97 -19.68
CA SER A 119 -27.44 5.69 -20.23
C SER A 119 -26.40 5.73 -19.10
N LYS A 120 -25.47 4.78 -19.14
CA LYS A 120 -24.42 4.60 -18.12
C LYS A 120 -23.06 4.82 -18.75
N GLN A 121 -22.31 5.81 -18.26
CA GLN A 121 -20.91 5.99 -18.62
C GLN A 121 -20.04 5.61 -17.44
N VAL A 122 -19.10 4.69 -17.68
CA VAL A 122 -18.21 4.15 -16.66
C VAL A 122 -16.79 4.59 -16.94
N PHE A 123 -16.11 5.10 -15.92
CA PHE A 123 -14.68 5.34 -15.96
C PHE A 123 -14.02 4.63 -14.78
N MET A 124 -12.93 3.93 -15.07
CA MET A 124 -12.16 3.18 -14.08
C MET A 124 -10.69 3.52 -14.19
N GLN A 125 -10.02 3.56 -13.05
CA GLN A 125 -8.57 3.64 -12.97
C GLN A 125 -8.05 2.59 -11.98
N SER A 126 -7.24 1.66 -12.51
CA SER A 126 -6.66 0.53 -11.77
C SER A 126 -5.14 0.53 -11.71
N ALA A 127 -4.48 1.37 -12.53
CA ALA A 127 -3.03 1.38 -12.68
C ALA A 127 -2.33 2.46 -11.84
N CYS A 128 -3.02 3.21 -10.99
CA CYS A 128 -2.42 4.36 -10.29
C CYS A 128 -3.01 4.51 -8.89
N SER A 129 -2.22 4.16 -7.86
CA SER A 129 -2.67 4.07 -6.47
C SER A 129 -2.94 5.42 -5.78
N GLY A 130 -2.53 6.55 -6.38
CA GLY A 130 -2.54 7.89 -5.77
C GLY A 130 -3.92 8.47 -5.37
N GLY A 131 -5.02 7.75 -5.60
CA GLY A 131 -6.34 8.15 -5.07
C GLY A 131 -7.19 6.97 -4.59
N THR A 132 -6.55 5.91 -4.10
CA THR A 132 -7.22 4.70 -3.59
C THR A 132 -7.18 4.63 -2.07
N GLY A 133 -7.98 3.75 -1.46
CA GLY A 133 -7.98 3.56 0.00
C GLY A 133 -6.62 3.16 0.57
N THR A 134 -5.94 2.24 -0.12
CA THR A 134 -4.63 1.74 0.32
C THR A 134 -3.58 2.85 0.40
N PHE A 135 -3.71 3.90 -0.42
CA PHE A 135 -2.79 5.03 -0.38
C PHE A 135 -2.88 5.80 0.94
N VAL A 136 -4.11 6.12 1.39
CA VAL A 136 -4.30 6.80 2.70
C VAL A 136 -3.87 5.89 3.84
N GLU A 137 -4.26 4.61 3.82
CA GLU A 137 -3.91 3.64 4.87
C GLU A 137 -2.39 3.45 5.00
N LYS A 138 -1.66 3.36 3.89
CA LYS A 138 -0.20 3.19 3.89
C LYS A 138 0.50 4.40 4.50
N THR A 139 0.14 5.60 4.06
CA THR A 139 0.72 6.82 4.61
C THR A 139 0.38 6.94 6.09
N ALA A 140 -0.86 6.71 6.49
CA ALA A 140 -1.28 6.72 7.89
C ALA A 140 -0.50 5.72 8.76
N ARG A 141 -0.28 4.49 8.27
CA ARG A 141 0.54 3.47 8.96
C ARG A 141 1.98 3.96 9.17
N LYS A 142 2.56 4.57 8.15
CA LYS A 142 3.92 5.14 8.22
C LYS A 142 4.01 6.29 9.22
N LEU A 143 2.95 7.08 9.31
CA LEU A 143 2.76 8.13 10.32
C LEU A 143 2.34 7.58 11.70
N GLN A 144 2.29 6.26 11.87
CA GLN A 144 1.89 5.57 13.10
C GLN A 144 0.51 5.98 13.61
N ILE A 145 -0.41 6.27 12.69
CA ILE A 145 -1.80 6.62 12.99
C ILE A 145 -2.61 5.32 13.07
N PRO A 146 -3.22 5.00 14.22
CA PRO A 146 -4.13 3.85 14.35
C PRO A 146 -5.31 3.96 13.40
N THR A 147 -5.80 2.82 12.90
CA THR A 147 -6.91 2.77 11.93
C THR A 147 -8.18 3.42 12.47
N GLU A 148 -8.47 3.24 13.76
CA GLU A 148 -9.62 3.82 14.44
C GLU A 148 -9.53 5.35 14.49
N ARG A 149 -8.32 5.88 14.72
CA ARG A 149 -8.07 7.33 14.67
C ARG A 149 -8.23 7.84 13.25
N LEU A 150 -7.58 7.19 12.27
CA LEU A 150 -7.64 7.57 10.86
C LEU A 150 -9.08 7.69 10.34
N ALA A 151 -9.94 6.75 10.73
CA ALA A 151 -11.37 6.75 10.38
C ALA A 151 -12.09 8.04 10.81
N GLN A 152 -11.69 8.61 11.95
CA GLN A 152 -12.35 9.76 12.57
C GLN A 152 -11.63 11.10 12.29
N MET A 153 -10.51 11.10 11.57
CA MET A 153 -9.76 12.33 11.29
C MET A 153 -10.58 13.27 10.40
N PRO A 154 -10.69 14.56 10.78
CA PRO A 154 -11.44 15.54 10.02
C PRO A 154 -10.66 16.00 8.79
N TYR A 155 -11.37 16.66 7.89
CA TYR A 155 -10.83 17.42 6.77
C TYR A 155 -11.18 18.92 6.92
N GLU A 156 -12.37 19.24 7.42
CA GLU A 156 -12.80 20.63 7.57
C GLU A 156 -11.96 21.41 8.61
N GLY A 157 -11.67 22.68 8.30
CA GLY A 157 -10.95 23.59 9.20
C GLY A 157 -9.44 23.37 9.30
N LEU A 158 -8.88 22.41 8.57
CA LEU A 158 -7.45 22.13 8.55
C LEU A 158 -6.74 22.83 7.39
N SER A 159 -5.47 23.19 7.60
CA SER A 159 -4.61 23.71 6.53
C SER A 159 -4.27 22.57 5.56
N LEU A 160 -4.44 22.82 4.27
CA LEU A 160 -4.10 21.85 3.23
C LEU A 160 -2.71 22.16 2.66
N HIS A 161 -1.91 21.11 2.55
CA HIS A 161 -0.55 21.14 2.03
C HIS A 161 -0.48 20.46 0.67
N LYS A 162 0.48 20.86 -0.15
CA LYS A 162 0.66 20.27 -1.47
C LYS A 162 1.19 18.84 -1.35
N VAL A 163 0.36 17.87 -1.74
CA VAL A 163 0.71 16.46 -1.81
C VAL A 163 0.35 15.91 -3.19
N SER A 164 1.19 15.03 -3.74
CA SER A 164 1.01 14.45 -5.07
C SER A 164 -0.27 13.60 -5.18
N SER A 165 -1.25 14.06 -5.95
CA SER A 165 -2.51 13.34 -6.16
C SER A 165 -2.45 12.23 -7.22
N LYS A 166 -1.34 12.16 -7.98
CA LYS A 166 -1.20 11.19 -9.08
C LYS A 166 -0.55 9.90 -8.62
N CYS A 167 0.61 9.97 -7.96
CA CYS A 167 1.40 8.79 -7.59
C CYS A 167 1.44 8.64 -6.08
N GLY A 168 0.96 7.51 -5.56
CA GLY A 168 0.98 7.24 -4.12
C GLY A 168 2.39 7.25 -3.53
N ILE A 169 3.40 6.86 -4.32
CA ILE A 169 4.81 6.90 -3.92
C ILE A 169 5.28 8.34 -3.70
N PHE A 170 4.96 9.25 -4.63
CA PHE A 170 5.33 10.65 -4.48
C PHE A 170 4.62 11.30 -3.30
N ALA A 171 3.35 10.99 -3.11
CA ALA A 171 2.63 11.54 -1.97
C ALA A 171 3.12 10.99 -0.62
N GLU A 172 3.61 9.75 -0.58
CA GLU A 172 4.27 9.21 0.61
C GLU A 172 5.57 9.98 0.90
N THR A 173 6.35 10.30 -0.14
CA THR A 173 7.55 11.15 -0.02
C THR A 173 7.19 12.58 0.41
N ASP A 174 6.13 13.16 -0.14
CA ASP A 174 5.63 14.49 0.24
C ASP A 174 5.18 14.49 1.70
N ALA A 175 4.37 13.51 2.11
CA ALA A 175 3.91 13.35 3.49
C ALA A 175 5.10 13.23 4.46
N ASN A 176 6.09 12.39 4.16
CA ASN A 176 7.32 12.27 4.93
C ASN A 176 8.06 13.61 5.07
N THR A 177 8.15 14.36 3.98
CA THR A 177 8.80 15.67 3.98
C THR A 177 8.05 16.64 4.89
N LEU A 178 6.72 16.66 4.79
CA LEU A 178 5.86 17.52 5.62
C LEU A 178 6.04 17.24 7.12
N VAL A 179 6.04 15.97 7.53
CA VAL A 179 6.30 15.60 8.94
C VAL A 179 7.66 16.12 9.40
N LYS A 180 8.70 15.93 8.57
CA LYS A 180 10.07 16.36 8.91
C LYS A 180 10.21 17.87 9.00
N THR A 181 9.38 18.62 8.29
CA THR A 181 9.28 20.07 8.43
C THR A 181 8.39 20.53 9.60
N GLY A 182 7.83 19.60 10.37
CA GLY A 182 7.02 19.90 11.55
C GLY A 182 5.54 20.13 11.28
N VAL A 183 5.01 19.71 10.12
CA VAL A 183 3.58 19.83 9.81
C VAL A 183 2.76 18.82 10.65
N PRO A 184 1.65 19.25 11.28
CA PRO A 184 0.77 18.35 12.03
C PRO A 184 0.22 17.20 11.18
N VAL A 185 0.12 16.00 11.76
CA VAL A 185 -0.34 14.81 11.04
C VAL A 185 -1.79 14.92 10.58
N GLU A 186 -2.63 15.66 11.29
CA GLU A 186 -4.00 15.99 10.91
C GLU A 186 -4.06 16.72 9.58
N GLU A 187 -3.23 17.74 9.40
CA GLU A 187 -3.14 18.53 8.17
C GLU A 187 -2.61 17.68 7.01
N ILE A 188 -1.65 16.79 7.28
CA ILE A 188 -1.13 15.84 6.28
C ILE A 188 -2.23 14.89 5.82
N ILE A 189 -2.99 14.27 6.74
CA ILE A 189 -4.08 13.37 6.39
C ILE A 189 -5.21 14.09 5.64
N ALA A 190 -5.59 15.30 6.05
CA ALA A 190 -6.54 16.13 5.31
C ALA A 190 -6.06 16.42 3.88
N SER A 191 -4.76 16.67 3.71
CA SER A 191 -4.13 16.85 2.39
C SER A 191 -4.13 15.58 1.54
N LEU A 192 -4.10 14.39 2.14
CA LEU A 192 -4.27 13.12 1.42
C LEU A 192 -5.73 12.91 0.98
N PHE A 193 -6.70 13.23 1.84
CA PHE A 193 -8.12 13.19 1.46
C PHE A 193 -8.40 14.16 0.30
N GLU A 194 -7.86 15.38 0.37
CA GLU A 194 -7.87 16.36 -0.72
C GLU A 194 -7.34 15.75 -2.02
N ALA A 195 -6.15 15.15 -1.95
CA ALA A 195 -5.49 14.56 -3.11
C ALA A 195 -6.33 13.43 -3.75
N VAL A 196 -6.95 12.57 -2.92
CA VAL A 196 -7.82 11.47 -3.38
C VAL A 196 -9.04 12.01 -4.12
N VAL A 197 -9.77 12.97 -3.53
CA VAL A 197 -10.99 13.54 -4.12
C VAL A 197 -10.66 14.32 -5.39
N TYR A 198 -9.61 15.15 -5.35
CA TYR A 198 -9.16 15.92 -6.49
C TYR A 198 -8.77 15.01 -7.66
N GLN A 199 -8.02 13.93 -7.40
CA GLN A 199 -7.61 12.98 -8.44
C GLN A 199 -8.83 12.31 -9.09
N ASN A 200 -9.82 11.90 -8.31
CA ASN A 200 -11.07 11.32 -8.81
C ASN A 200 -11.83 12.34 -9.68
N LEU A 201 -12.03 13.56 -9.18
CA LEU A 201 -12.76 14.60 -9.91
C LEU A 201 -12.02 15.07 -11.18
N ALA A 202 -10.70 15.18 -11.15
CA ALA A 202 -9.92 15.64 -12.29
C ALA A 202 -9.76 14.58 -13.39
N THR A 203 -9.64 13.31 -13.01
CA THR A 203 -9.26 12.23 -13.95
C THR A 203 -10.42 11.36 -14.37
N LEU A 204 -11.28 10.95 -13.43
CA LEU A 204 -12.35 9.99 -13.69
C LEU A 204 -13.65 10.63 -14.15
N THR A 205 -13.80 11.95 -14.05
CA THR A 205 -14.96 12.62 -14.62
C THR A 205 -14.85 12.75 -16.13
N LYS A 206 -13.62 12.75 -16.69
CA LYS A 206 -13.35 12.90 -18.14
C LYS A 206 -14.09 14.10 -18.77
N GLY A 207 -14.26 15.17 -18.00
CA GLY A 207 -14.98 16.37 -18.42
C GLY A 207 -16.50 16.34 -18.19
N ASN A 208 -17.07 15.21 -17.75
CA ASN A 208 -18.45 15.14 -17.27
C ASN A 208 -18.58 15.90 -15.95
N THR A 209 -19.78 16.44 -15.70
CA THR A 209 -20.09 17.10 -14.43
C THR A 209 -20.82 16.13 -13.51
N PRO A 210 -20.28 15.77 -12.34
CA PRO A 210 -21.05 15.08 -11.30
C PRO A 210 -22.30 15.87 -10.94
N MET A 211 -23.47 15.38 -11.32
CA MET A 211 -24.75 16.03 -10.98
C MET A 211 -25.15 15.65 -9.55
N PRO A 212 -26.02 16.44 -8.87
CA PRO A 212 -26.52 16.10 -7.54
C PRO A 212 -27.25 14.74 -7.53
N GLU A 213 -27.55 14.20 -6.35
CA GLU A 213 -27.92 12.78 -6.15
C GLU A 213 -26.72 11.87 -6.42
N VAL A 214 -25.71 12.05 -5.56
CA VAL A 214 -24.41 11.37 -5.60
C VAL A 214 -24.42 10.21 -4.61
N LEU A 215 -23.89 9.07 -5.03
CA LEU A 215 -23.64 7.93 -4.16
C LEU A 215 -22.13 7.68 -4.04
N LEU A 216 -21.62 7.62 -2.82
CA LEU A 216 -20.24 7.31 -2.50
C LEU A 216 -20.17 5.87 -1.98
N LEU A 217 -19.47 5.00 -2.70
CA LEU A 217 -19.38 3.56 -2.43
C LEU A 217 -17.96 3.12 -2.12
N GLY A 218 -17.82 1.90 -1.59
CA GLY A 218 -16.54 1.30 -1.25
C GLY A 218 -16.02 1.67 0.14
N GLY A 219 -15.06 0.88 0.64
CA GLY A 219 -14.57 0.96 2.03
C GLY A 219 -14.06 2.35 2.44
N PRO A 220 -13.15 2.98 1.68
CA PRO A 220 -12.64 4.32 1.99
C PRO A 220 -13.73 5.38 2.15
N ASN A 221 -14.71 5.43 1.25
CA ASN A 221 -15.82 6.38 1.36
C ASN A 221 -16.71 6.07 2.58
N LEU A 222 -16.84 4.81 2.97
CA LEU A 222 -17.59 4.41 4.16
C LEU A 222 -16.86 4.74 5.47
N PHE A 223 -15.56 4.44 5.54
CA PHE A 223 -14.81 4.43 6.80
C PHE A 223 -14.11 5.74 7.14
N PHE A 224 -13.81 6.61 6.16
CA PHE A 224 -13.05 7.85 6.40
C PHE A 224 -13.97 9.08 6.41
N THR A 225 -14.24 9.62 7.59
CA THR A 225 -15.08 10.82 7.77
C THR A 225 -14.53 12.02 7.00
N GLY A 226 -13.23 12.31 7.15
CA GLY A 226 -12.58 13.41 6.42
C GLY A 226 -12.63 13.26 4.90
N LEU A 227 -12.65 12.02 4.37
CA LEU A 227 -12.82 11.79 2.93
C LEU A 227 -14.23 12.15 2.46
N GLN A 228 -15.26 11.83 3.26
CA GLN A 228 -16.64 12.23 2.97
C GLN A 228 -16.81 13.75 3.02
N GLU A 229 -16.20 14.41 4.00
CA GLU A 229 -16.14 15.88 4.11
C GLU A 229 -15.48 16.50 2.87
N ALA A 230 -14.33 15.97 2.44
CA ALA A 230 -13.65 16.42 1.22
C ALA A 230 -14.53 16.28 -0.03
N TRP A 231 -15.23 15.14 -0.19
CA TRP A 231 -16.20 14.95 -1.28
C TRP A 231 -17.30 16.00 -1.27
N ARG A 232 -17.91 16.25 -0.10
CA ARG A 232 -18.97 17.26 0.07
C ARG A 232 -18.45 18.65 -0.29
N HIS A 233 -17.30 19.04 0.24
CA HIS A 233 -16.67 20.32 -0.06
C HIS A 233 -16.50 20.54 -1.58
N HIS A 234 -15.89 19.59 -2.28
CA HIS A 234 -15.59 19.74 -3.70
C HIS A 234 -16.80 19.67 -4.60
N LEU A 235 -17.76 18.78 -4.33
CA LEU A 235 -18.98 18.67 -5.14
C LEU A 235 -19.87 19.91 -4.98
N MET A 236 -20.03 20.44 -3.76
CA MET A 236 -20.79 21.68 -3.54
C MET A 236 -20.11 22.87 -4.22
N LYS A 237 -18.79 22.97 -4.12
CA LYS A 237 -17.99 24.00 -4.80
C LYS A 237 -18.15 23.89 -6.33
N LEU A 238 -18.08 22.68 -6.88
CA LEU A 238 -18.29 22.40 -8.30
C LEU A 238 -19.68 22.86 -8.75
N TRP A 239 -20.74 22.48 -8.03
CA TRP A 239 -22.12 22.84 -8.37
C TRP A 239 -22.34 24.35 -8.34
N THR A 240 -21.78 25.04 -7.33
CA THR A 240 -21.81 26.49 -7.22
C THR A 240 -21.10 27.15 -8.41
N GLN A 241 -19.88 26.72 -8.73
CA GLN A 241 -19.10 27.27 -9.84
C GLN A 241 -19.76 27.05 -11.20
N ARG A 242 -20.40 25.89 -11.39
CA ARG A 242 -21.10 25.50 -12.62
C ARG A 242 -22.54 26.01 -12.67
N LYS A 243 -23.03 26.70 -11.63
CA LYS A 243 -24.42 27.19 -11.50
C LYS A 243 -25.46 26.09 -11.67
N ILE A 244 -25.21 24.92 -11.09
CA ILE A 244 -26.16 23.80 -11.14
C ILE A 244 -27.30 24.07 -10.18
N ALA A 245 -28.54 23.95 -10.66
CA ALA A 245 -29.73 24.06 -9.82
C ALA A 245 -29.81 22.87 -8.86
N LEU A 246 -29.96 23.17 -7.57
CA LEU A 246 -30.15 22.16 -6.51
C LEU A 246 -31.64 22.06 -6.17
N PRO A 247 -32.12 20.89 -5.71
CA PRO A 247 -33.49 20.76 -5.21
C PRO A 247 -33.80 21.76 -4.09
N GLU A 248 -34.90 22.49 -4.21
CA GLU A 248 -35.31 23.47 -3.19
C GLU A 248 -35.58 22.82 -1.83
N GLY A 249 -35.22 23.51 -0.74
CA GLY A 249 -35.51 23.09 0.63
C GLY A 249 -34.68 21.91 1.15
N ARG A 250 -33.70 21.41 0.40
CA ARG A 250 -32.74 20.39 0.86
C ARG A 250 -31.36 20.99 1.10
N ASP A 251 -30.71 20.52 2.16
CA ASP A 251 -29.29 20.79 2.37
C ASP A 251 -28.47 20.17 1.22
N PRO A 252 -27.65 20.94 0.50
CA PRO A 252 -26.78 20.41 -0.56
C PRO A 252 -25.94 19.20 -0.13
N ALA A 253 -25.48 19.15 1.12
CA ALA A 253 -24.71 18.03 1.64
C ALA A 253 -25.51 16.72 1.68
N SER A 254 -26.84 16.80 1.86
CA SER A 254 -27.75 15.64 1.87
C SER A 254 -27.90 14.97 0.50
N LEU A 255 -27.47 15.63 -0.58
CA LEU A 255 -27.47 15.10 -1.95
C LEU A 255 -26.25 14.20 -2.22
N ILE A 256 -25.38 14.01 -1.23
CA ILE A 256 -24.16 13.20 -1.30
C ILE A 256 -24.24 12.13 -0.22
N ILE A 257 -24.59 10.92 -0.65
CA ILE A 257 -25.01 9.84 0.23
C ILE A 257 -23.92 8.77 0.29
N VAL A 258 -23.61 8.32 1.51
CA VAL A 258 -22.81 7.13 1.77
C VAL A 258 -23.76 6.10 2.40
N PRO A 259 -24.20 5.06 1.67
CA PRO A 259 -25.13 4.08 2.20
C PRO A 259 -24.44 3.17 3.23
N ALA A 260 -25.19 2.66 4.20
CA ALA A 260 -24.64 1.74 5.21
C ALA A 260 -24.09 0.45 4.57
N GLU A 261 -24.70 0.03 3.46
CA GLU A 261 -24.34 -1.15 2.68
C GLU A 261 -23.30 -0.85 1.59
N ALA A 262 -22.58 0.29 1.66
CA ALA A 262 -21.62 0.73 0.63
C ALA A 262 -20.56 -0.31 0.21
N LEU A 263 -20.29 -1.31 1.06
CA LEU A 263 -19.36 -2.42 0.77
C LEU A 263 -19.94 -3.50 -0.15
N TYR A 264 -21.27 -3.61 -0.24
CA TYR A 264 -21.97 -4.77 -0.79
C TYR A 264 -22.65 -4.52 -2.14
N TYR A 265 -22.57 -3.31 -2.71
CA TYR A 265 -23.25 -2.98 -3.97
C TYR A 265 -22.85 -3.89 -5.13
N ALA A 266 -21.57 -4.26 -5.22
CA ALA A 266 -21.11 -5.24 -6.21
C ALA A 266 -21.73 -6.64 -6.01
N CYS A 267 -21.89 -7.08 -4.75
CA CYS A 267 -22.55 -8.36 -4.43
C CYS A 267 -24.05 -8.31 -4.73
N LEU A 268 -24.73 -7.26 -4.26
CA LEU A 268 -26.17 -7.04 -4.51
C LEU A 268 -26.46 -6.92 -6.00
N GLY A 269 -25.56 -6.30 -6.75
CA GLY A 269 -25.60 -6.20 -8.20
C GLY A 269 -25.50 -7.55 -8.90
N CYS A 270 -24.62 -8.43 -8.41
CA CYS A 270 -24.51 -9.80 -8.91
C CYS A 270 -25.81 -10.58 -8.68
N VAL A 271 -26.42 -10.42 -7.49
CA VAL A 271 -27.71 -11.03 -7.19
C VAL A 271 -28.79 -10.49 -8.13
N GLU A 272 -28.84 -9.18 -8.35
CA GLU A 272 -29.87 -8.56 -9.19
C GLU A 272 -29.81 -9.03 -10.64
N ILE A 273 -28.61 -9.01 -11.22
CA ILE A 273 -28.39 -9.54 -12.58
C ILE A 273 -28.71 -11.05 -12.61
N GLY A 274 -28.34 -11.77 -11.56
CA GLY A 274 -28.60 -13.21 -11.46
C GLY A 274 -30.09 -13.58 -11.44
N LYS A 275 -30.99 -12.70 -10.96
CA LYS A 275 -32.44 -12.94 -10.99
C LYS A 275 -33.00 -12.99 -12.41
N ASP A 276 -32.44 -12.20 -13.32
CA ASP A 276 -32.89 -12.12 -14.72
C ASP A 276 -32.28 -13.22 -15.61
N GLU A 277 -31.26 -13.93 -15.12
CA GLU A 277 -30.65 -15.05 -15.82
C GLU A 277 -31.51 -16.31 -15.72
N ALA A 278 -31.59 -17.07 -16.82
CA ALA A 278 -32.40 -18.29 -16.92
C ALA A 278 -32.14 -19.31 -15.80
N GLU A 279 -33.18 -20.06 -15.42
CA GLU A 279 -33.07 -21.16 -14.47
C GLU A 279 -31.99 -22.16 -14.93
N GLY A 280 -31.12 -22.58 -13.99
CA GLY A 280 -29.97 -23.44 -14.29
C GLY A 280 -28.68 -22.72 -14.69
N VAL A 281 -28.70 -21.40 -14.92
CA VAL A 281 -27.46 -20.61 -15.10
C VAL A 281 -26.80 -20.35 -13.75
N SER A 282 -25.47 -20.53 -13.69
CA SER A 282 -24.65 -20.18 -12.53
C SER A 282 -25.01 -20.94 -11.25
N VAL A 283 -25.36 -22.23 -11.39
CA VAL A 283 -25.68 -23.10 -10.25
C VAL A 283 -24.41 -23.34 -9.45
N TYR A 284 -24.51 -23.15 -8.13
CA TYR A 284 -23.42 -23.42 -7.21
C TYR A 284 -23.11 -24.92 -7.19
N LEU A 285 -21.88 -25.31 -7.51
CA LEU A 285 -21.48 -26.71 -7.62
C LEU A 285 -20.76 -27.25 -6.37
N GLY A 286 -20.68 -26.46 -5.30
CA GLY A 286 -19.89 -26.79 -4.12
C GLY A 286 -18.46 -26.25 -4.21
N ARG A 287 -17.68 -26.57 -3.18
CA ARG A 287 -16.33 -26.03 -2.95
C ARG A 287 -15.18 -27.02 -3.19
N ASP A 288 -15.47 -28.27 -3.53
CA ASP A 288 -14.46 -29.34 -3.65
C ASP A 288 -13.38 -29.04 -4.70
N LYS A 289 -13.77 -28.50 -5.86
CA LYS A 289 -12.79 -28.11 -6.90
C LYS A 289 -11.93 -26.93 -6.46
N LEU A 290 -12.49 -26.01 -5.67
CA LEU A 290 -11.73 -24.90 -5.10
C LEU A 290 -10.76 -25.41 -4.02
N ARG A 291 -11.17 -26.38 -3.20
CA ARG A 291 -10.30 -27.08 -2.25
C ARG A 291 -9.13 -27.75 -2.97
N TRP A 292 -9.39 -28.53 -4.02
CA TRP A 292 -8.34 -29.14 -4.84
C TRP A 292 -7.37 -28.11 -5.42
N TRP A 293 -7.89 -26.97 -5.89
CA TRP A 293 -7.03 -25.90 -6.40
C TRP A 293 -6.05 -25.37 -5.35
N ILE A 294 -6.54 -25.17 -4.12
CA ILE A 294 -5.75 -24.70 -2.99
C ILE A 294 -4.69 -25.75 -2.61
N ASP A 295 -5.07 -27.03 -2.57
CA ASP A 295 -4.17 -28.06 -2.04
C ASP A 295 -3.14 -28.55 -3.08
N GLU A 296 -3.50 -28.58 -4.36
CA GLU A 296 -2.70 -29.21 -5.42
C GLU A 296 -2.57 -28.35 -6.68
N GLY A 297 -3.68 -27.87 -7.22
CA GLY A 297 -3.73 -27.28 -8.57
C GLY A 297 -2.83 -26.05 -8.76
N GLN A 298 -2.71 -25.20 -7.74
CA GLN A 298 -1.81 -24.04 -7.80
C GLN A 298 -0.33 -24.42 -7.90
N HIS A 299 0.09 -25.51 -7.25
CA HIS A 299 1.48 -25.96 -7.28
C HIS A 299 1.88 -26.49 -8.66
N GLU A 300 0.97 -27.24 -9.31
CA GLU A 300 1.19 -27.72 -10.68
C GLU A 300 1.29 -26.57 -11.69
N GLN A 301 0.47 -25.52 -11.54
CA GLN A 301 0.54 -24.36 -12.43
C GLN A 301 1.85 -23.59 -12.25
N LYS A 302 2.26 -23.37 -11.00
CA LYS A 302 3.54 -22.69 -10.68
C LYS A 302 4.74 -23.46 -11.21
N ALA A 303 4.75 -24.79 -11.10
CA ALA A 303 5.82 -25.61 -11.65
C ALA A 303 5.96 -25.47 -13.18
N LYS A 304 4.88 -25.17 -13.90
CA LYS A 304 4.88 -24.97 -15.36
C LYS A 304 5.25 -23.54 -15.78
N ALA A 305 4.91 -22.54 -14.97
CA ALA A 305 5.01 -21.11 -15.34
C ALA A 305 6.06 -20.30 -14.55
N GLY A 306 6.65 -20.89 -13.50
CA GLY A 306 7.54 -20.23 -12.55
C GLY A 306 9.00 -20.19 -12.96
N GLY A 307 9.72 -19.16 -12.49
CA GLY A 307 11.17 -19.12 -12.48
C GLY A 307 11.78 -19.94 -11.34
N ARG A 308 13.10 -20.13 -11.37
CA ARG A 308 13.84 -20.78 -10.28
C ARG A 308 13.82 -19.89 -9.04
N ALA A 309 13.74 -20.51 -7.86
CA ALA A 309 13.94 -19.83 -6.58
C ALA A 309 15.34 -19.20 -6.46
N LEU A 310 15.53 -18.37 -5.43
CA LEU A 310 16.82 -17.74 -5.13
C LEU A 310 17.93 -18.77 -4.83
N ILE A 311 17.55 -19.93 -4.30
CA ILE A 311 18.43 -21.05 -3.99
C ILE A 311 17.79 -22.36 -4.42
N SER A 312 18.62 -23.38 -4.64
CA SER A 312 18.18 -24.70 -5.07
C SER A 312 17.84 -25.67 -3.92
N GLY A 313 18.18 -25.33 -2.68
CA GLY A 313 17.88 -26.14 -1.48
C GLY A 313 18.56 -25.62 -0.20
N GLY A 314 18.33 -26.29 0.94
CA GLY A 314 18.78 -25.81 2.26
C GLY A 314 20.31 -25.71 2.46
N ASP A 315 21.09 -26.59 1.81
CA ASP A 315 22.55 -26.53 1.87
C ASP A 315 23.13 -25.36 1.06
N ASP A 316 22.39 -24.91 0.05
CA ASP A 316 22.77 -23.80 -0.85
C ASP A 316 22.72 -22.46 -0.12
N LEU A 317 21.76 -22.26 0.81
CA LEU A 317 21.70 -21.04 1.63
C LEU A 317 22.93 -20.90 2.53
N LYS A 318 23.34 -21.98 3.20
CA LYS A 318 24.55 -21.95 4.06
C LYS A 318 25.80 -21.65 3.25
N ALA A 319 25.93 -22.28 2.08
CA ALA A 319 27.04 -22.03 1.18
C ALA A 319 27.07 -20.56 0.71
N PHE A 320 25.91 -20.04 0.29
CA PHE A 320 25.74 -18.64 -0.10
C PHE A 320 26.12 -17.69 1.05
N SER A 321 25.56 -17.86 2.25
CA SER A 321 25.89 -17.01 3.40
C SER A 321 27.38 -17.04 3.74
N THR A 322 27.99 -18.24 3.72
CA THR A 322 29.43 -18.40 4.03
C THR A 322 30.31 -17.68 3.00
N GLN A 323 29.94 -17.71 1.72
CA GLN A 323 30.67 -17.01 0.66
C GLN A 323 30.71 -15.50 0.90
N TRP A 324 29.57 -14.90 1.26
CA TRP A 324 29.42 -13.44 1.36
C TRP A 324 29.76 -12.86 2.74
N ASP A 325 29.75 -13.65 3.82
CA ASP A 325 30.19 -13.18 5.15
C ASP A 325 31.68 -12.82 5.19
N THR A 326 32.48 -13.30 4.23
CA THR A 326 33.93 -12.99 4.14
C THR A 326 34.23 -11.53 3.75
N TRP A 327 33.25 -10.77 3.29
CA TRP A 327 33.44 -9.38 2.79
C TRP A 327 33.06 -8.31 3.82
N ARG A 328 32.69 -8.70 5.04
CA ARG A 328 32.45 -7.73 6.12
C ARG A 328 33.77 -7.06 6.48
N ALA A 329 33.79 -5.72 6.53
CA ALA A 329 34.87 -5.00 7.20
C ALA A 329 35.02 -5.60 8.60
N ALA A 330 36.26 -5.89 9.01
CA ALA A 330 36.50 -6.42 10.35
C ALA A 330 35.85 -5.48 11.36
N ALA A 331 34.82 -5.96 12.06
CA ALA A 331 34.22 -5.19 13.14
C ALA A 331 35.32 -4.96 14.15
N THR A 332 35.72 -3.69 14.34
CA THR A 332 36.63 -3.36 15.43
C THR A 332 35.91 -3.77 16.71
N PRO A 333 36.46 -4.71 17.52
CA PRO A 333 35.82 -5.11 18.77
C PRO A 333 35.53 -3.87 19.60
N ALA A 334 34.31 -3.77 20.15
CA ALA A 334 34.00 -2.68 21.08
C ALA A 334 35.03 -2.72 22.22
N PRO A 335 35.72 -1.62 22.53
CA PRO A 335 36.76 -1.64 23.55
C PRO A 335 36.17 -2.02 24.91
N GLU A 336 36.91 -2.85 25.65
CA GLU A 336 36.51 -3.34 26.98
C GLU A 336 36.38 -2.21 28.02
N SER A 337 36.95 -1.03 27.76
CA SER A 337 36.88 0.15 28.64
C SER A 337 36.05 1.28 28.03
N LYS A 338 35.08 1.80 28.80
CA LYS A 338 34.43 3.09 28.49
C LYS A 338 35.50 4.18 28.38
N ALA A 339 35.53 4.91 27.27
CA ALA A 339 36.44 6.02 27.08
C ALA A 339 36.26 7.05 28.21
N THR A 340 37.36 7.45 28.85
CA THR A 340 37.37 8.38 30.00
C THR A 340 37.54 9.85 29.57
N GLY A 341 37.08 10.23 28.38
CA GLY A 341 37.26 11.57 27.82
C GLY A 341 36.30 11.84 26.65
N PRO A 342 36.40 13.02 26.02
CA PRO A 342 35.42 13.46 25.02
C PRO A 342 35.39 12.53 23.82
N VAL A 343 34.19 12.25 23.33
CA VAL A 343 33.94 11.39 22.16
C VAL A 343 33.39 12.18 20.97
N LEU A 344 33.54 11.63 19.78
CA LEU A 344 32.98 12.17 18.55
C LEU A 344 31.71 11.39 18.18
N VAL A 345 30.63 12.08 17.86
CA VAL A 345 29.36 11.46 17.48
C VAL A 345 28.98 11.86 16.06
N GLY A 346 28.74 10.87 15.22
CA GLY A 346 28.19 11.04 13.88
C GLY A 346 26.79 10.46 13.81
N CYS A 347 25.82 11.25 13.35
CA CYS A 347 24.43 10.80 13.22
C CYS A 347 23.92 10.90 11.77
N ASP A 348 23.18 9.90 11.34
CA ASP A 348 22.42 9.89 10.08
C ASP A 348 20.92 9.84 10.42
N PHE A 349 20.20 10.93 10.13
CA PHE A 349 18.76 11.04 10.32
C PHE A 349 18.01 10.87 8.98
N GLY A 350 17.93 9.61 8.54
CA GLY A 350 17.33 9.17 7.30
C GLY A 350 15.80 9.19 7.27
N SER A 351 15.20 8.72 6.18
CA SER A 351 13.73 8.67 5.98
C SER A 351 13.03 7.52 6.70
N THR A 352 13.72 6.40 6.88
CA THR A 352 13.20 5.20 7.54
C THR A 352 13.94 4.86 8.83
N THR A 353 15.12 5.44 9.04
CA THR A 353 16.02 5.06 10.13
C THR A 353 16.79 6.26 10.66
N ALA A 354 17.10 6.26 11.95
CA ALA A 354 18.10 7.11 12.57
C ALA A 354 19.25 6.25 13.08
N LYS A 355 20.50 6.70 12.88
CA LYS A 355 21.71 5.95 13.25
C LYS A 355 22.70 6.88 13.93
N ALA A 356 23.42 6.36 14.92
CA ALA A 356 24.59 7.03 15.48
C ALA A 356 25.78 6.08 15.56
N VAL A 357 26.96 6.65 15.38
CA VAL A 357 28.25 6.06 15.73
C VAL A 357 28.97 6.97 16.70
N VAL A 358 29.60 6.37 17.71
CA VAL A 358 30.44 7.05 18.69
C VAL A 358 31.87 6.59 18.47
N LEU A 359 32.76 7.55 18.25
CA LEU A 359 34.18 7.31 18.03
C LEU A 359 35.01 7.92 19.17
N SER A 360 36.15 7.30 19.47
CA SER A 360 37.19 7.95 20.27
C SER A 360 37.84 9.10 19.49
N THR A 361 38.62 9.94 20.17
CA THR A 361 39.45 10.96 19.51
C THR A 361 40.52 10.35 18.59
N GLN A 362 40.83 9.06 18.78
CA GLN A 362 41.71 8.25 17.93
C GLN A 362 40.95 7.58 16.76
N GLN A 363 39.66 7.90 16.58
CA GLN A 363 38.78 7.38 15.52
C GLN A 363 38.46 5.88 15.63
N GLU A 364 38.50 5.32 16.83
CA GLU A 364 38.10 3.94 17.08
C GLU A 364 36.59 3.88 17.35
N LEU A 365 35.88 2.89 16.79
CA LEU A 365 34.46 2.70 17.02
C LEU A 365 34.20 2.21 18.44
N LEU A 366 33.54 3.03 19.25
CA LEU A 366 33.21 2.73 20.64
C LEU A 366 31.80 2.17 20.78
N PHE A 367 30.86 2.71 20.01
CA PHE A 367 29.45 2.33 20.08
C PHE A 367 28.75 2.68 18.77
N SER A 368 27.72 1.91 18.43
CA SER A 368 26.78 2.25 17.38
C SER A 368 25.37 1.88 17.82
N CYS A 369 24.40 2.67 17.35
CA CYS A 369 23.00 2.36 17.54
C CYS A 369 22.19 2.68 16.29
N TYR A 370 21.08 1.97 16.18
CA TYR A 370 20.15 2.04 15.07
C TYR A 370 18.74 2.10 15.64
N ALA A 371 17.92 3.01 15.12
CA ALA A 371 16.52 3.11 15.44
C ALA A 371 15.70 3.25 14.16
N LEU A 372 14.54 2.60 14.11
CA LEU A 372 13.53 2.90 13.08
C LEU A 372 12.98 4.29 13.32
N SER A 373 12.95 5.11 12.27
CA SER A 373 12.36 6.45 12.35
C SER A 373 10.86 6.35 12.55
N LYS A 374 10.34 7.13 13.50
CA LYS A 374 8.90 7.26 13.73
C LYS A 374 8.27 8.43 12.98
N GLY A 375 9.00 8.98 12.01
CA GLY A 375 8.57 10.12 11.20
C GLY A 375 8.93 11.47 11.81
N ASN A 376 9.07 11.57 13.13
CA ASN A 376 9.46 12.79 13.84
C ASN A 376 10.96 12.82 14.15
N PRO A 377 11.78 13.64 13.46
CA PRO A 377 13.23 13.69 13.66
C PRO A 377 13.65 14.04 15.10
N ILE A 378 12.85 14.81 15.84
CA ILE A 378 13.16 15.20 17.21
C ILE A 378 13.02 13.99 18.15
N GLU A 379 11.93 13.23 18.01
CA GLU A 379 11.74 12.00 18.78
C GLU A 379 12.80 10.95 18.43
N ASP A 380 13.13 10.83 17.14
CA ASP A 380 14.19 9.94 16.68
C ASP A 380 15.54 10.31 17.31
N ALA A 381 15.88 11.61 17.33
CA ALA A 381 17.08 12.11 18.01
C ALA A 381 17.06 11.81 19.52
N GLN A 382 15.94 12.07 20.20
CA GLN A 382 15.81 11.76 21.63
C GLN A 382 16.02 10.28 21.93
N ALA A 383 15.46 9.38 21.11
CA ALA A 383 15.63 7.94 21.26
C ALA A 383 17.09 7.52 21.00
N LEU A 384 17.74 8.10 20.00
CA LEU A 384 19.12 7.82 19.65
C LEU A 384 20.09 8.26 20.75
N PHE A 385 19.98 9.51 21.21
CA PHE A 385 20.85 10.07 22.25
C PHE A 385 20.60 9.45 23.63
N ARG A 386 19.39 8.92 23.89
CA ARG A 386 19.14 8.12 25.09
C ARG A 386 20.01 6.86 25.11
N GLN A 387 20.10 6.15 23.99
CA GLN A 387 20.96 4.96 23.87
C GLN A 387 22.44 5.30 23.99
N VAL A 388 22.89 6.40 23.37
CA VAL A 388 24.28 6.89 23.51
C VAL A 388 24.63 7.18 24.97
N ARG A 389 23.73 7.84 25.70
CA ARG A 389 23.89 8.09 27.14
C ARG A 389 23.87 6.81 27.97
N GLU A 390 22.94 5.88 27.70
CA GLU A 390 22.85 4.59 28.40
C GLU A 390 24.11 3.73 28.20
N ALA A 391 24.74 3.84 27.02
CA ALA A 391 26.05 3.24 26.75
C ALA A 391 27.19 3.91 27.53
N GLY A 392 26.96 5.08 28.15
CA GLY A 392 27.89 5.80 29.01
C GLY A 392 28.67 6.92 28.33
N PHE A 393 28.21 7.41 27.18
CA PHE A 393 28.84 8.49 26.44
C PHE A 393 28.08 9.80 26.65
N GLU A 394 28.58 10.63 27.56
CA GLU A 394 27.96 11.92 27.92
C GLU A 394 28.80 13.14 27.52
N ASP A 395 30.12 12.97 27.49
CA ASP A 395 31.07 14.02 27.09
C ASP A 395 31.28 13.99 25.56
N ILE A 396 30.43 14.70 24.83
CA ILE A 396 30.50 14.78 23.36
C ILE A 396 31.36 16.00 22.99
N GLY A 397 32.58 15.74 22.52
CA GLY A 397 33.51 16.78 22.07
C GLY A 397 33.30 17.24 20.62
N GLY A 398 32.47 16.52 19.86
CA GLY A 398 32.08 16.93 18.52
C GLY A 398 30.88 16.14 18.00
N LEU A 399 29.93 16.85 17.39
CA LEU A 399 28.70 16.29 16.82
C LEU A 399 28.54 16.70 15.36
N ALA A 400 28.45 15.70 14.48
CA ALA A 400 28.15 15.91 13.06
C ALA A 400 26.89 15.15 12.64
N LEU A 401 26.06 15.81 11.84
CA LEU A 401 24.78 15.26 11.37
C LEU A 401 24.75 15.12 9.85
N THR A 402 24.04 14.13 9.35
CA THR A 402 23.66 14.00 7.94
C THR A 402 22.24 13.44 7.77
N GLY A 403 21.82 13.23 6.52
CA GLY A 403 20.48 12.78 6.17
C GLY A 403 19.45 13.91 6.16
N TYR A 404 18.18 13.54 5.99
CA TYR A 404 17.06 14.47 5.84
C TYR A 404 16.79 15.33 7.09
N GLY A 405 17.01 14.78 8.30
CA GLY A 405 16.79 15.50 9.55
C GLY A 405 17.88 16.54 9.87
N LYS A 406 18.97 16.57 9.09
CA LYS A 406 20.18 17.36 9.35
C LYS A 406 19.89 18.85 9.57
N ASP A 407 19.14 19.50 8.68
CA ASP A 407 18.96 20.96 8.76
C ASP A 407 18.11 21.36 9.97
N LEU A 408 17.03 20.62 10.27
CA LEU A 408 16.22 20.83 11.47
C LEU A 408 17.03 20.55 12.75
N LEU A 409 17.69 19.40 12.81
CA LEU A 409 18.33 18.92 14.03
C LEU A 409 19.66 19.60 14.33
N LYS A 410 20.32 20.18 13.33
CA LYS A 410 21.58 20.92 13.57
C LYS A 410 21.36 22.05 14.57
N ASP A 411 20.31 22.84 14.38
CA ASP A 411 20.00 23.96 15.27
C ASP A 411 19.38 23.50 16.59
N VAL A 412 18.54 22.46 16.56
CA VAL A 412 17.87 21.91 17.76
C VAL A 412 18.86 21.23 18.72
N LEU A 413 19.82 20.48 18.19
CA LEU A 413 20.82 19.75 18.99
C LEU A 413 22.10 20.58 19.24
N GLY A 414 22.28 21.69 18.52
CA GLY A 414 23.52 22.46 18.56
C GLY A 414 24.70 21.71 17.93
N ALA A 415 24.46 20.95 16.85
CA ALA A 415 25.53 20.18 16.20
C ALA A 415 26.56 21.09 15.52
N ASP A 416 27.85 20.73 15.67
CA ASP A 416 28.97 21.50 15.12
C ASP A 416 28.91 21.57 13.59
N MET A 417 28.48 20.48 12.94
CA MET A 417 28.49 20.38 11.49
C MET A 417 27.30 19.61 10.92
N GLY A 418 26.67 20.19 9.90
CA GLY A 418 25.77 19.47 9.00
C GLY A 418 26.53 19.05 7.75
N ILE A 419 26.67 17.75 7.51
CA ILE A 419 27.42 17.17 6.38
C ILE A 419 26.45 16.70 5.31
N VAL A 420 26.79 16.96 4.04
CA VAL A 420 26.08 16.38 2.89
C VAL A 420 26.33 14.87 2.85
N GLU A 421 25.26 14.10 2.77
CA GLU A 421 25.26 12.63 2.88
C GLU A 421 26.23 11.95 1.90
N THR A 422 26.30 12.42 0.65
CA THR A 422 27.25 11.93 -0.37
C THR A 422 28.72 12.06 0.09
N VAL A 423 29.06 13.16 0.75
CA VAL A 423 30.43 13.39 1.26
C VAL A 423 30.69 12.47 2.45
N ALA A 424 29.71 12.29 3.33
CA ALA A 424 29.82 11.37 4.47
C ALA A 424 30.06 9.93 3.99
N HIS A 425 29.28 9.43 3.02
CA HIS A 425 29.46 8.10 2.43
C HIS A 425 30.83 7.92 1.77
N ALA A 426 31.24 8.85 0.90
CA ALA A 426 32.51 8.74 0.19
C ALA A 426 33.71 8.74 1.17
N THR A 427 33.66 9.61 2.18
CA THR A 427 34.70 9.69 3.22
C THR A 427 34.80 8.39 4.01
N ALA A 428 33.66 7.84 4.44
CA ALA A 428 33.63 6.58 5.18
C ALA A 428 34.07 5.40 4.32
N ALA A 429 33.56 5.28 3.10
CA ALA A 429 33.89 4.18 2.19
C ALA A 429 35.40 4.12 1.90
N LEU A 430 36.02 5.25 1.54
CA LEU A 430 37.47 5.30 1.25
C LEU A 430 38.35 5.08 2.48
N ARG A 431 37.81 5.29 3.69
CA ARG A 431 38.52 4.99 4.94
C ARG A 431 38.60 3.49 5.21
N PHE A 432 37.51 2.76 4.98
CA PHE A 432 37.41 1.32 5.25
C PHE A 432 37.79 0.44 4.06
N PHE A 433 37.56 0.94 2.84
CA PHE A 433 37.82 0.29 1.55
C PHE A 433 38.51 1.30 0.61
N PRO A 434 39.83 1.51 0.76
CA PRO A 434 40.57 2.51 -0.01
C PRO A 434 40.56 2.29 -1.53
N ASP A 435 40.25 1.07 -1.96
CA ASP A 435 40.14 0.61 -3.35
C ASP A 435 38.69 0.57 -3.87
N ALA A 436 37.72 1.12 -3.14
CA ALA A 436 36.35 1.21 -3.60
C ALA A 436 36.24 2.10 -4.86
N ASP A 437 35.76 1.52 -5.96
CA ASP A 437 35.47 2.26 -7.21
C ASP A 437 34.01 2.73 -7.28
N VAL A 438 33.09 2.04 -6.61
CA VAL A 438 31.65 2.33 -6.66
C VAL A 438 31.05 2.17 -5.27
N ILE A 439 30.24 3.14 -4.86
CA ILE A 439 29.38 3.03 -3.67
C ILE A 439 27.93 2.97 -4.16
N CYS A 440 27.23 1.91 -3.80
CA CYS A 440 25.79 1.78 -3.99
C CYS A 440 25.11 1.83 -2.62
N ASP A 441 24.34 2.88 -2.36
CA ASP A 441 23.52 3.04 -1.15
C ASP A 441 22.04 2.93 -1.54
N VAL A 442 21.41 1.83 -1.12
CA VAL A 442 19.98 1.61 -1.28
C VAL A 442 19.29 2.03 0.03
N GLY A 443 18.87 3.29 0.08
CA GLY A 443 18.17 3.85 1.20
C GLY A 443 16.70 3.41 1.28
N GLY A 444 16.00 3.92 2.29
CA GLY A 444 14.57 3.72 2.44
C GLY A 444 13.78 4.35 1.29
N THR A 445 14.05 5.61 0.98
CA THR A 445 13.27 6.38 -0.01
C THR A 445 14.04 6.75 -1.26
N ASP A 446 15.36 6.56 -1.27
CA ASP A 446 16.21 6.88 -2.40
C ASP A 446 17.26 5.79 -2.65
N VAL A 447 17.86 5.86 -3.83
CA VAL A 447 19.00 5.04 -4.22
C VAL A 447 20.10 5.96 -4.73
N LYS A 448 21.33 5.70 -4.29
CA LYS A 448 22.50 6.52 -4.61
C LYS A 448 23.59 5.62 -5.19
N ILE A 449 24.09 5.99 -6.36
CA ILE A 449 25.29 5.38 -6.95
C ILE A 449 26.35 6.47 -7.07
N MET A 450 27.49 6.26 -6.43
CA MET A 450 28.67 7.12 -6.53
C MET A 450 29.77 6.34 -7.24
N ILE A 451 30.33 6.93 -8.30
CA ILE A 451 31.53 6.40 -8.96
C ILE A 451 32.71 7.20 -8.44
N LEU A 452 33.68 6.51 -7.84
CA LEU A 452 34.91 7.09 -7.32
C LEU A 452 36.02 7.01 -8.37
N ARG A 453 36.83 8.07 -8.46
CA ARG A 453 38.09 8.06 -9.21
C ARG A 453 39.15 8.76 -8.38
N GLN A 454 40.29 8.11 -8.20
CA GLN A 454 41.42 8.66 -7.44
C GLN A 454 41.02 9.15 -6.04
N GLY A 455 40.16 8.37 -5.35
CA GLY A 455 39.70 8.72 -4.00
C GLY A 455 38.74 9.92 -3.92
N THR A 456 38.11 10.31 -5.02
CA THR A 456 37.11 11.40 -5.05
C THR A 456 35.86 10.97 -5.83
N VAL A 457 34.69 11.50 -5.47
CA VAL A 457 33.44 11.28 -6.21
C VAL A 457 33.53 11.93 -7.59
N ALA A 458 33.54 11.11 -8.63
CA ALA A 458 33.63 11.53 -10.03
C ALA A 458 32.26 11.62 -10.72
N ASP A 459 31.33 10.72 -10.39
CA ASP A 459 29.93 10.78 -10.82
C ASP A 459 29.02 10.39 -9.66
N PHE A 460 27.81 10.95 -9.65
CA PHE A 460 26.79 10.71 -8.64
C PHE A 460 25.42 10.65 -9.31
N ARG A 461 24.72 9.53 -9.09
CA ARG A 461 23.34 9.33 -9.51
C ARG A 461 22.47 9.15 -8.29
N LEU A 462 21.42 9.95 -8.22
CA LEU A 462 20.39 9.88 -7.18
C LEU A 462 19.05 9.57 -7.83
N ASN A 463 18.39 8.53 -7.35
CA ASN A 463 16.99 8.28 -7.63
C ASN A 463 16.19 8.46 -6.35
N SER A 464 15.60 9.63 -6.17
CA SER A 464 14.67 9.94 -5.07
C SER A 464 13.20 9.88 -5.48
N GLN A 465 12.94 9.58 -6.76
CA GLN A 465 11.61 9.72 -7.35
C GLN A 465 10.88 8.38 -7.54
N CYS A 466 11.60 7.31 -7.86
CA CYS A 466 11.00 6.01 -8.12
C CYS A 466 11.28 5.03 -6.97
N SER A 467 10.23 4.47 -6.37
CA SER A 467 10.41 3.53 -5.25
C SER A 467 10.75 2.10 -5.65
N SER A 468 10.63 1.72 -6.92
CA SER A 468 10.84 0.32 -7.34
C SER A 468 12.25 -0.22 -7.09
N GLY A 469 13.22 0.66 -6.84
CA GLY A 469 14.59 0.29 -6.49
C GLY A 469 14.96 0.49 -5.01
N ASN A 470 14.06 0.98 -4.15
CA ASN A 470 14.41 1.37 -2.77
C ASN A 470 13.83 0.46 -1.68
N GLY A 471 14.35 0.60 -0.47
CA GLY A 471 13.98 -0.24 0.68
C GLY A 471 12.53 -0.07 1.15
N ALA A 472 11.94 1.12 1.02
CA ALA A 472 10.54 1.35 1.40
C ALA A 472 9.56 0.55 0.54
N PHE A 473 9.91 0.25 -0.71
CA PHE A 473 9.11 -0.65 -1.53
C PHE A 473 9.10 -2.08 -1.01
N LEU A 474 10.29 -2.62 -0.67
CA LEU A 474 10.39 -3.95 -0.05
C LEU A 474 9.63 -3.99 1.29
N GLN A 475 9.83 -2.98 2.14
CA GLN A 475 9.14 -2.86 3.42
C GLN A 475 7.62 -2.78 3.24
N GLY A 476 7.14 -1.95 2.32
CA GLY A 476 5.70 -1.84 2.04
C GLY A 476 5.07 -3.11 1.50
N VAL A 477 5.83 -3.96 0.80
CA VAL A 477 5.39 -5.30 0.39
C VAL A 477 5.39 -6.27 1.57
N ALA A 478 6.42 -6.26 2.40
CA ALA A 478 6.48 -7.10 3.60
C ALA A 478 5.34 -6.79 4.58
N ASP A 479 5.10 -5.50 4.83
CA ASP A 479 3.99 -5.00 5.65
C ASP A 479 2.62 -5.41 5.09
N ARG A 480 2.48 -5.51 3.76
CA ARG A 480 1.25 -6.01 3.12
C ARG A 480 0.98 -7.47 3.49
N TYR A 481 2.04 -8.25 3.71
CA TYR A 481 1.98 -9.65 4.12
C TYR A 481 2.11 -9.85 5.63
N SER A 482 2.16 -8.76 6.41
CA SER A 482 2.42 -8.81 7.86
C SER A 482 3.73 -9.53 8.21
N VAL A 483 4.74 -9.40 7.35
CA VAL A 483 6.09 -9.91 7.54
C VAL A 483 6.96 -8.76 8.07
N PRO A 484 7.55 -8.88 9.28
CA PRO A 484 8.52 -7.92 9.76
C PRO A 484 9.69 -7.78 8.79
N LEU A 485 10.21 -6.57 8.59
CA LEU A 485 11.29 -6.31 7.63
C LEU A 485 12.53 -7.16 7.92
N GLU A 486 12.82 -7.43 9.19
CA GLU A 486 13.94 -8.24 9.67
C GLU A 486 13.83 -9.71 9.20
N GLN A 487 12.62 -10.18 8.89
CA GLN A 487 12.34 -11.52 8.39
C GLN A 487 12.27 -11.60 6.86
N TYR A 488 12.38 -10.47 6.15
CA TYR A 488 12.21 -10.43 4.69
C TYR A 488 13.12 -11.43 3.99
N ALA A 489 14.42 -11.38 4.30
CA ALA A 489 15.41 -12.20 3.64
C ALA A 489 15.17 -13.70 3.89
N GLU A 490 14.95 -14.09 5.14
CA GLU A 490 14.64 -15.48 5.52
C GLU A 490 13.43 -16.00 4.73
N ARG A 491 12.32 -15.24 4.72
CA ARG A 491 11.12 -15.60 3.96
C ARG A 491 11.37 -15.71 2.47
N ALA A 492 12.10 -14.76 1.88
CA ALA A 492 12.41 -14.81 0.45
C ALA A 492 13.22 -16.07 0.08
N PHE A 493 14.11 -16.54 0.96
CA PHE A 493 14.86 -17.78 0.74
C PHE A 493 14.05 -19.07 1.00
N GLU A 494 12.88 -19.01 1.64
CA GLU A 494 11.95 -20.15 1.78
C GLU A 494 11.19 -20.47 0.47
N ALA A 495 11.19 -19.53 -0.50
CA ALA A 495 10.47 -19.68 -1.75
C ALA A 495 10.99 -20.86 -2.57
N LYS A 496 10.08 -21.70 -3.07
CA LYS A 496 10.40 -22.88 -3.92
C LYS A 496 10.42 -22.56 -5.42
N ALA A 497 9.75 -21.47 -5.79
CA ALA A 497 9.73 -20.89 -7.11
C ALA A 497 9.44 -19.40 -6.96
N MET A 498 9.64 -18.63 -8.02
CA MET A 498 9.25 -17.22 -8.02
C MET A 498 8.61 -16.82 -9.34
N PRO A 499 7.64 -15.88 -9.34
CA PRO A 499 7.10 -15.36 -10.58
C PRO A 499 8.13 -14.49 -11.27
N GLN A 500 7.98 -14.32 -12.58
CA GLN A 500 8.66 -13.24 -13.28
C GLN A 500 7.90 -11.94 -13.04
N LEU A 501 8.57 -10.97 -12.42
CA LEU A 501 8.06 -9.61 -12.26
C LEU A 501 8.68 -8.69 -13.31
N ALA A 502 7.88 -7.79 -13.86
CA ALA A 502 8.37 -6.76 -14.77
C ALA A 502 9.28 -5.75 -14.04
N MET A 503 10.45 -5.46 -14.61
CA MET A 503 11.30 -4.36 -14.14
C MET A 503 10.70 -2.99 -14.53
N GLY A 504 11.03 -1.94 -13.77
CA GLY A 504 10.61 -0.56 -14.08
C GLY A 504 9.84 0.11 -12.95
N CYS A 505 8.77 0.84 -13.28
CA CYS A 505 8.05 1.71 -12.34
C CYS A 505 7.39 0.91 -11.20
N GLY A 506 7.52 1.40 -9.96
CA GLY A 506 6.97 0.75 -8.76
C GLY A 506 5.46 0.56 -8.79
N VAL A 507 4.74 1.40 -9.54
CA VAL A 507 3.29 1.28 -9.72
C VAL A 507 2.93 0.07 -10.61
N PHE A 508 3.66 -0.12 -11.72
CA PHE A 508 3.47 -1.29 -12.56
C PHE A 508 3.94 -2.57 -11.86
N LEU A 509 5.03 -2.49 -11.10
CA LEU A 509 5.51 -3.58 -10.27
C LEU A 509 4.47 -3.97 -9.21
N GLN A 510 3.81 -3.01 -8.55
CA GLN A 510 2.67 -3.29 -7.65
C GLN A 510 1.50 -3.96 -8.35
N SER A 511 1.17 -3.49 -9.55
CA SER A 511 0.08 -4.06 -10.35
C SER A 511 0.41 -5.51 -10.77
N ASP A 512 1.66 -5.76 -11.11
CA ASP A 512 2.15 -7.10 -11.45
C ASP A 512 2.14 -8.02 -10.22
N ILE A 513 2.59 -7.56 -9.05
CA ILE A 513 2.47 -8.32 -7.79
C ILE A 513 1.03 -8.79 -7.57
N VAL A 514 0.05 -7.89 -7.71
CA VAL A 514 -1.38 -8.24 -7.55
C VAL A 514 -1.82 -9.26 -8.60
N ASN A 515 -1.38 -9.13 -9.84
CA ASN A 515 -1.68 -10.11 -10.89
C ASN A 515 -1.05 -11.48 -10.60
N GLN A 516 0.17 -11.52 -10.05
CA GLN A 516 0.80 -12.78 -9.65
C GLN A 516 0.09 -13.38 -8.42
N GLN A 517 -0.31 -12.58 -7.44
CA GLN A 517 -1.14 -13.04 -6.33
C GLN A 517 -2.45 -13.68 -6.81
N ARG A 518 -3.12 -13.09 -7.81
CA ARG A 518 -4.32 -13.67 -8.44
C ARG A 518 -4.08 -15.04 -9.09
N LYS A 519 -2.84 -15.32 -9.50
CA LYS A 519 -2.42 -16.63 -10.01
C LYS A 519 -1.98 -17.60 -8.90
N GLY A 520 -2.12 -17.20 -7.63
CA GLY A 520 -1.81 -18.02 -6.47
C GLY A 520 -0.38 -17.90 -5.96
N TRP A 521 0.46 -16.99 -6.49
CA TRP A 521 1.81 -16.78 -5.97
C TRP A 521 1.77 -16.27 -4.53
N SER A 522 2.49 -16.94 -3.63
CA SER A 522 2.46 -16.65 -2.20
C SER A 522 3.44 -15.52 -1.83
N ALA A 523 3.39 -15.06 -0.56
CA ALA A 523 4.08 -13.85 -0.11
C ALA A 523 5.61 -13.91 -0.26
N GLU A 524 6.22 -14.92 0.36
CA GLU A 524 7.58 -15.42 0.19
C GLU A 524 8.03 -15.60 -1.28
N GLU A 525 7.21 -16.17 -2.17
CA GLU A 525 7.53 -16.29 -3.61
C GLU A 525 7.60 -14.91 -4.30
N ILE A 526 6.70 -14.00 -3.94
CA ILE A 526 6.71 -12.60 -4.43
C ILE A 526 7.92 -11.85 -3.86
N MET A 527 8.24 -12.02 -2.57
CA MET A 527 9.39 -11.39 -1.94
C MET A 527 10.70 -11.86 -2.57
N ALA A 528 10.80 -13.16 -2.90
CA ALA A 528 11.92 -13.71 -3.67
C ALA A 528 12.09 -13.05 -5.05
N ALA A 529 11.00 -12.93 -5.81
CA ALA A 529 11.03 -12.25 -7.11
C ALA A 529 11.44 -10.78 -7.00
N LEU A 530 11.00 -10.08 -5.96
CA LEU A 530 11.36 -8.68 -5.72
C LEU A 530 12.82 -8.51 -5.33
N ALA A 531 13.36 -9.38 -4.47
CA ALA A 531 14.78 -9.38 -4.15
C ALA A 531 15.65 -9.60 -5.40
N ALA A 532 15.18 -10.41 -6.37
CA ALA A 532 15.86 -10.63 -7.63
C ALA A 532 15.75 -9.44 -8.61
N VAL A 533 14.62 -8.74 -8.65
CA VAL A 533 14.38 -7.61 -9.58
C VAL A 533 14.96 -6.29 -9.07
N LEU A 534 15.03 -6.07 -7.76
CA LEU A 534 15.43 -4.77 -7.20
C LEU A 534 16.83 -4.32 -7.67
N PRO A 535 17.89 -5.15 -7.68
CA PRO A 535 19.20 -4.76 -8.19
C PRO A 535 19.22 -4.37 -9.67
N ILE A 536 18.23 -4.82 -10.46
CA ILE A 536 18.09 -4.48 -11.89
C ILE A 536 17.39 -3.11 -12.05
N ASN A 537 16.59 -2.70 -11.06
CA ASN A 537 15.94 -1.38 -11.05
C ASN A 537 16.85 -0.27 -10.51
N VAL A 538 17.87 -0.62 -9.73
CA VAL A 538 18.97 0.25 -9.29
C VAL A 538 19.88 0.53 -10.47
#